data_AF-A0A480A0T9-F1
#
_entry.id   AF-A0A480A0T9-F1
#
_cell.length_a   1.000
_cell.length_b   1.000
_cell.length_c   1.000
_cell.angle_alpha   90.00
_cell.angle_beta   90.00
_cell.angle_gamma   90.00
#
_symmetry.space_group_name_H-M   'P 1'
#
loop_
_entity.id
_entity.type
_entity.pdbx_description
1 polymer ?
#
loop_
_entity_poly.entity_id
_entity_poly.type
_entity_poly.pdbx_seq_one_letter_code
_entity_poly.pdbx_strand_id
1 'polypeptide(L)' 'MELQEIRKFINNVEVIWATPETCDQALEVFANYHLSHNLGLIDALIGQTSIAFGLSLHTFNVKHYAVIPGLITVQPYKRL' A
#
# COMPACT_ATOMS: atom_id res chain seq x y z
N MET A 1 -21.11 -4.47 15.45
CA MET A 1 -21.70 -4.30 14.11
C MET A 1 -20.61 -4.05 13.07
N GLU A 2 -19.68 -3.13 13.32
CA GLU A 2 -18.60 -2.74 12.39
C GLU A 2 -17.71 -3.90 11.89
N LEU A 3 -17.21 -4.78 12.75
CA LEU A 3 -16.31 -5.87 12.34
C LEU A 3 -16.94 -6.89 11.39
N GLN A 4 -18.26 -7.15 11.52
CA GLN A 4 -18.96 -8.10 10.67
C GLN A 4 -19.16 -7.55 9.25
N GLU A 5 -19.40 -6.25 9.12
CA GLU A 5 -19.53 -5.58 7.82
C GLU A 5 -18.17 -5.52 7.10
N ILE A 6 -17.10 -5.19 7.83
CA ILE A 6 -15.73 -5.22 7.30
C ILE A 6 -15.38 -6.62 6.77
N ARG A 7 -15.68 -7.68 7.53
CA ARG A 7 -15.43 -9.07 7.09
C ARG A 7 -16.25 -9.43 5.84
N LYS A 8 -17.51 -9.02 5.77
CA LYS A 8 -18.34 -9.24 4.57
C LYS A 8 -17.78 -8.52 3.35
N PHE A 9 -17.29 -7.28 3.52
CA PHE A 9 -16.65 -6.55 2.44
C PHE A 9 -15.37 -7.24 1.96
N ILE A 10 -14.50 -7.65 2.90
CA ILE A 10 -13.24 -8.34 2.58
C ILE A 10 -13.48 -9.65 1.83
N ASN A 11 -14.57 -10.37 2.11
CA ASN A 11 -14.92 -11.60 1.38
C ASN A 11 -15.21 -11.39 -0.12
N ASN A 12 -15.45 -10.15 -0.57
CA ASN A 12 -15.70 -9.81 -1.98
C ASN A 12 -14.45 -9.33 -2.72
N VAL A 13 -13.29 -9.31 -2.07
CA VAL A 13 -12.03 -8.92 -2.69
C VAL A 13 -11.02 -10.05 -2.58
N GLU A 14 -10.13 -10.13 -3.56
CA GLU A 14 -8.98 -11.02 -3.47
C GLU A 14 -8.02 -10.50 -2.40
N VAL A 15 -7.63 -11.38 -1.47
CA VAL A 15 -6.66 -11.05 -0.42
C VAL A 15 -5.30 -11.58 -0.84
N ILE A 16 -4.38 -10.66 -1.07
CA ILE A 16 -2.99 -10.96 -1.38
C ILE A 16 -2.15 -10.81 -0.10
N TRP A 17 -1.30 -11.80 0.15
CA TRP A 17 -0.37 -11.78 1.28
C TRP A 17 1.02 -11.39 0.80
N ALA A 18 1.65 -10.45 1.51
CA ALA A 18 3.05 -10.12 1.30
C ALA A 18 3.92 -11.35 1.55
N THR A 19 4.95 -11.53 0.72
CA THR A 19 5.96 -12.56 0.95
C THR A 19 7.05 -12.02 1.90
N PRO A 20 7.87 -12.88 2.52
CA PRO A 20 9.02 -12.43 3.30
C PRO A 20 9.92 -11.46 2.53
N GLU A 21 10.16 -11.73 1.25
CA GLU A 21 10.97 -10.86 0.37
C GLU A 21 10.33 -9.47 0.20
N THR A 22 9.00 -9.43 0.09
CA THR A 22 8.25 -8.16 0.02
C THR A 22 8.37 -7.39 1.33
N CYS A 23 8.35 -8.08 2.47
CA CYS A 23 8.51 -7.47 3.80
C CYS A 23 9.91 -6.89 3.97
N ASP A 24 10.95 -7.59 3.53
CA ASP A 24 12.33 -7.10 3.59
C ASP A 24 12.50 -5.84 2.72
N GLN A 25 11.97 -5.86 1.49
CA GLN A 25 11.97 -4.69 0.61
C GLN A 25 11.18 -3.51 1.21
N ALA A 26 10.05 -3.78 1.87
CA ALA A 26 9.28 -2.75 2.56
C ALA A 26 10.07 -2.11 3.70
N LEU A 27 10.83 -2.92 4.45
CA LEU A 27 11.69 -2.44 5.52
C LEU A 27 12.81 -1.55 4.99
N GLU A 28 13.45 -1.93 3.88
CA GLU A 28 14.48 -1.11 3.22
C GLU A 28 13.91 0.24 2.76
N VAL A 29 12.76 0.23 2.10
CA VAL A 29 12.08 1.45 1.63
C VAL A 29 11.70 2.34 2.81
N PHE A 30 11.15 1.76 3.87
CA PHE A 30 10.84 2.48 5.09
C PHE A 30 12.10 3.11 5.70
N ALA A 31 13.19 2.37 5.86
CA ALA A 31 14.44 2.88 6.42
C ALA A 31 14.99 4.07 5.62
N ASN A 32 14.85 4.05 4.29
CA ASN A 32 15.31 5.12 3.41
C ASN A 32 14.43 6.40 3.46
N TYR A 33 13.12 6.25 3.65
CA TYR A 33 12.17 7.35 3.46
C TYR A 33 11.40 7.79 4.72
N HIS A 34 11.50 7.06 5.82
CA HIS A 34 10.79 7.39 7.06
C HIS A 34 11.17 8.77 7.59
N LEU A 35 12.48 9.05 7.75
CA LEU A 35 12.93 10.31 8.33
C LEU A 35 12.81 11.51 7.37
N SER A 36 12.85 11.26 6.07
CA SER A 36 12.87 12.31 5.05
C SER A 36 11.47 12.68 4.55
N HIS A 37 10.55 11.72 4.50
CA HIS A 37 9.22 11.89 3.89
C HIS A 37 8.08 11.44 4.81
N ASN A 38 8.38 11.13 6.07
CA ASN A 38 7.43 10.64 7.06
C ASN A 38 6.63 9.42 6.55
N LEU A 39 7.29 8.57 5.75
CA LEU A 39 6.67 7.36 5.24
C LEU A 39 6.37 6.41 6.41
N GLY A 40 5.13 5.94 6.50
CA GLY A 40 4.72 4.96 7.49
C GLY A 40 5.15 3.54 7.10
N LEU A 41 5.45 2.69 8.09
CA LEU A 41 5.83 1.29 7.84
C LEU A 41 4.74 0.52 7.08
N ILE A 42 3.48 0.74 7.44
CA ILE A 42 2.34 0.09 6.77
C ILE A 42 2.17 0.60 5.33
N ASP A 43 2.40 1.89 5.08
CA ASP A 43 2.38 2.44 3.72
C ASP A 43 3.52 1.85 2.87
N ALA A 44 4.71 1.70 3.44
CA ALA A 44 5.83 1.05 2.76
C ALA A 44 5.49 -0.41 2.40
N LEU A 45 4.86 -1.15 3.32
CA LEU A 45 4.43 -2.54 3.09
C LEU A 45 3.35 -2.64 1.99
N ILE A 46 2.33 -1.77 2.03
CA ILE A 46 1.27 -1.74 1.00
C ILE A 46 1.86 -1.39 -0.38
N GLY A 47 2.75 -0.39 -0.42
CA GLY A 47 3.42 0.03 -1.64
C GLY A 47 4.28 -1.06 -2.24
N GLN A 48 5.13 -1.71 -1.43
CA GLN A 48 5.98 -2.80 -1.91
C GLN A 48 5.19 -4.04 -2.32
N THR A 49 4.09 -4.35 -1.61
CA THR A 49 3.19 -5.43 -2.03
C THR A 49 2.57 -5.12 -3.40
N SER A 50 2.17 -3.87 -3.66
CA SER A 50 1.65 -3.49 -4.98
C SER A 50 2.70 -3.67 -6.08
N ILE A 51 3.95 -3.28 -5.81
CA ILE A 51 5.08 -3.43 -6.76
C ILE A 51 5.39 -4.91 -7.02
N ALA A 52 5.50 -5.73 -5.97
CA ALA A 52 5.85 -7.15 -6.09
C ALA A 52 4.85 -7.94 -6.94
N PHE A 53 3.57 -7.55 -6.89
CA PHE A 53 2.51 -8.19 -7.68
C PHE A 53 2.21 -7.47 -9.00
N GLY A 54 2.93 -6.40 -9.34
CA GLY A 54 2.72 -5.64 -10.58
C GLY A 54 1.35 -4.94 -10.63
N LEU A 55 0.80 -4.57 -9.47
CA LEU A 55 -0.53 -3.99 -9.33
C LEU A 55 -0.47 -2.48 -9.07
N SER A 56 -1.48 -1.75 -9.56
CA SER A 56 -1.67 -0.33 -9.28
C SER A 56 -2.35 -0.11 -7.93
N LEU A 57 -1.76 0.73 -7.08
CA LEU A 57 -2.33 1.10 -5.79
C LEU A 57 -3.43 2.16 -5.96
N HIS A 58 -4.65 1.79 -5.66
CA HIS A 58 -5.80 2.70 -5.69
C HIS A 58 -5.84 3.50 -4.39
N THR A 59 -5.50 4.79 -4.44
CA THR A 59 -5.37 5.63 -3.24
C THR A 59 -5.62 7.10 -3.53
N PHE A 60 -6.05 7.83 -2.49
CA PHE A 60 -6.04 9.29 -2.51
C PHE A 60 -4.76 9.89 -1.91
N ASN A 61 -3.98 9.10 -1.19
CA ASN A 61 -2.75 9.54 -0.53
C ASN A 61 -1.58 9.57 -1.52
N VAL A 62 -1.83 9.97 -2.77
CA VAL A 62 -0.86 9.95 -3.88
C VAL A 62 0.46 10.61 -3.47
N LYS A 63 0.41 11.73 -2.75
CA LYS A 63 1.62 12.43 -2.28
C LYS A 63 2.45 11.63 -1.28
N HIS A 64 1.82 10.84 -0.41
CA HIS A 64 2.52 10.00 0.56
C HIS A 64 3.22 8.82 -0.14
N TYR A 65 2.56 8.26 -1.14
CA TYR A 65 3.06 7.12 -1.91
C TYR A 65 4.05 7.50 -3.01
N ALA A 66 4.10 8.76 -3.43
CA ALA A 66 4.98 9.25 -4.49
C ALA A 66 6.48 9.10 -4.18
N VAL A 67 6.85 8.93 -2.91
CA VAL A 67 8.24 8.70 -2.50
C VAL A 67 8.71 7.27 -2.84
N ILE A 68 7.79 6.32 -3.00
CA ILE A 68 8.13 4.91 -3.24
C ILE A 68 8.45 4.71 -4.73
N PRO A 69 9.71 4.41 -5.10
CA PRO A 69 10.08 4.26 -6.50
C PRO A 69 9.37 3.06 -7.14
N GLY A 70 8.90 3.24 -8.38
CA GLY A 70 8.23 2.18 -9.14
C GLY A 70 6.76 1.93 -8.77
N LEU A 71 6.23 2.60 -7.74
CA LEU A 71 4.84 2.45 -7.36
C LEU A 71 3.91 3.23 -8.31
N ILE A 72 2.99 2.51 -8.94
CA ILE A 72 1.92 3.10 -9.76
C ILE A 72 0.72 3.37 -8.85
N THR A 73 0.26 4.62 -8.80
CA THR A 73 -0.94 5.00 -8.04
C THR A 73 -2.07 5.43 -8.98
N VAL A 74 -3.30 5.11 -8.60
CA VAL A 74 -4.52 5.47 -9.34
C VAL A 74 -5.51 6.11 -8.36
N GLN A 75 -6.12 7.24 -8.74
CA GLN A 75 -7.22 7.79 -7.94
C GLN A 75 -8.48 6.94 -8.17
N PRO A 76 -9.09 6.35 -7.12
CA PRO A 76 -10.17 5.39 -7.31
C PRO A 76 -11.44 5.99 -7.92
N TYR A 77 -11.72 7.26 -7.61
CA TYR A 77 -12.85 8.02 -8.13
C TYR A 77 -12.58 9.53 -7.99
N LYS A 78 -13.34 10.36 -8.70
CA LYS A 78 -13.27 11.82 -8.54
C LYS A 78 -13.84 12.21 -7.19
N ARG A 79 -13.11 13.05 -6.44
CA ARG A 79 -13.66 13.72 -5.27
C ARG A 79 -14.65 14.78 -5.76
N LEU A 80 -15.89 14.69 -5.27
CA LEU A 80 -16.92 15.72 -5.47
C LEU A 80 -16.59 16.96 -4.64
#